data_AF-A0A523XMX8-F1
#
_entry.id   AF-A0A523XMX8-F1
#
_cell.length_a   1.000
_cell.length_b   1.000
_cell.length_c   1.000
_cell.angle_alpha   90.00
_cell.angle_beta   90.00
_cell.angle_gamma   90.00
#
_symmetry.space_group_name_H-M   'P 1'
#
loop_
_entity.id
_entity.type
_entity.pdbx_description
1 polymer ?
#
loop_
_entity_poly.entity_id
_entity_poly.type
_entity_poly.pdbx_seq_one_letter_code
_entity_poly.pdbx_strand_id
1 'polypeptide(L)'
;MGRDTWRFRELDEERKKSKRLNPIWRGVGCVLVVILGFVGYIFSGWFLDQGFVYIPRFSIQIPLITTIGGYVIVQLVVSFLFMIFSYAIMSAIYAMAFPVQLGETDSPPLKRQKSKKKR
;
A
#
# COMPACT_ATOMS: atom_id res chain seq x y z
N MET A 1 -8.59 38.19 12.18
CA MET A 1 -7.44 38.48 11.29
C MET A 1 -6.19 38.53 12.15
N GLY A 2 -5.13 37.81 11.77
CA GLY A 2 -3.94 37.60 12.60
C GLY A 2 -3.31 36.20 12.40
N ARG A 3 -3.31 35.70 11.16
CA ARG A 3 -2.67 34.43 10.76
C ARG A 3 -1.26 34.67 10.17
N ASP A 4 -0.66 35.81 10.48
CA ASP A 4 0.52 36.32 9.78
C ASP A 4 1.76 36.34 10.69
N THR A 5 1.84 35.47 11.69
CA THR A 5 3.09 35.32 12.46
C THR A 5 3.98 34.30 11.75
N TRP A 6 5.22 34.71 11.45
CA TRP A 6 6.27 33.89 10.84
C TRP A 6 6.41 32.50 11.48
N ARG A 7 6.16 32.42 12.79
CA ARG A 7 6.19 31.19 13.59
C ARG A 7 5.14 30.14 13.17
N PHE A 8 3.96 30.56 12.71
CA PHE A 8 2.98 29.60 12.15
C PHE A 8 3.41 29.05 10.79
N ARG A 9 4.14 29.86 10.00
CA ARG A 9 4.66 29.46 8.70
C ARG A 9 5.75 28.39 8.84
N GLU A 10 6.65 28.55 9.81
CA GLU A 10 7.66 27.54 10.16
C GLU A 10 7.02 26.22 10.60
N LEU A 11 6.03 26.26 11.50
CA LEU A 11 5.31 25.06 11.94
C LEU A 11 4.57 24.35 10.79
N ASP A 12 3.95 25.10 9.88
CA ASP A 12 3.30 24.52 8.69
C ASP A 12 4.32 23.94 7.70
N GLU A 13 5.51 24.53 7.58
CA GLU A 13 6.61 23.98 6.78
C GLU A 13 7.20 22.72 7.41
N GLU A 14 7.38 22.67 8.72
CA GLU A 14 7.82 21.49 9.47
C GLU A 14 6.81 20.34 9.35
N ARG A 15 5.50 20.62 9.45
CA ARG A 15 4.44 19.64 9.19
C ARG A 15 4.47 19.13 7.76
N LYS A 16 4.70 20.01 6.78
CA LYS A 16 4.84 19.61 5.37
C LYS A 16 6.10 18.77 5.14
N LYS A 17 7.19 19.01 5.87
CA LYS A 17 8.41 18.18 5.81
C LYS A 17 8.18 16.81 6.45
N SER A 18 7.53 16.76 7.62
CA SER A 18 7.16 15.50 8.31
C SER A 18 6.19 14.64 7.48
N LYS A 19 5.23 15.27 6.79
CA LYS A 19 4.31 14.56 5.87
C LYS A 19 4.94 14.10 4.56
N ARG A 20 6.14 14.56 4.22
CA ARG A 20 6.84 14.06 3.02
C ARG A 20 7.43 12.70 3.35
N LEU A 21 6.81 11.65 2.81
CA LEU A 21 7.34 10.29 2.82
C LEU A 21 8.80 10.29 2.38
N ASN A 22 9.67 9.73 3.23
CA ASN A 22 11.09 9.60 2.95
C ASN A 22 11.31 8.83 1.64
N PRO A 23 12.15 9.33 0.71
CA PRO A 23 12.35 8.72 -0.61
C PRO A 23 12.91 7.30 -0.53
N ILE A 24 13.68 6.98 0.51
CA ILE A 24 14.21 5.64 0.79
C ILE A 24 13.07 4.62 0.95
N TRP A 25 12.00 4.99 1.64
CA TRP A 25 10.85 4.12 1.87
C TRP A 25 10.04 3.85 0.59
N ARG A 26 10.08 4.75 -0.40
CA ARG A 26 9.50 4.49 -1.73
C ARG A 26 10.31 3.44 -2.51
N GLY A 27 11.64 3.47 -2.36
CA GLY A 27 12.54 2.48 -2.96
C GLY A 27 12.32 1.08 -2.40
N VAL A 28 12.21 0.95 -1.07
CA VAL A 28 11.92 -0.33 -0.40
C VAL A 28 10.59 -0.92 -0.89
N GLY A 29 9.55 -0.09 -1.03
CA GLY A 29 8.26 -0.54 -1.57
C GLY A 29 8.36 -1.09 -2.99
N CYS A 30 9.12 -0.43 -3.88
CA CYS A 30 9.32 -0.91 -5.25
C CYS A 30 10.03 -2.28 -5.28
N VAL A 31 11.13 -2.43 -4.52
CA VAL A 31 11.86 -3.69 -4.43
C VAL A 31 10.97 -4.81 -3.87
N LEU A 32 10.18 -4.51 -2.84
CA LEU A 32 9.29 -5.48 -2.23
C LEU A 32 8.21 -5.96 -3.20
N VAL A 33 7.65 -5.08 -4.04
CA VAL A 33 6.68 -5.46 -5.09
C VAL A 33 7.32 -6.38 -6.13
N VAL A 34 8.56 -6.12 -6.55
CA VAL A 34 9.28 -6.99 -7.49
C VAL A 34 9.51 -8.38 -6.89
N ILE A 35 9.96 -8.44 -5.63
CA ILE A 35 10.16 -9.71 -4.91
C ILE A 35 8.83 -10.45 -4.79
N LEU A 36 7.74 -9.76 -4.43
CA LEU A 36 6.42 -10.37 -4.31
C LEU A 36 5.93 -10.94 -5.65
N GLY A 37 6.14 -10.22 -6.75
CA GLY A 37 5.80 -10.70 -8.09
C GLY A 37 6.58 -11.96 -8.46
N PHE A 38 7.88 -11.99 -8.16
CA PHE A 38 8.73 -13.16 -8.42
C PHE A 38 8.31 -14.38 -7.61
N VAL A 39 8.09 -14.20 -6.30
CA VAL A 39 7.60 -15.28 -5.41
C VAL A 39 6.21 -15.75 -5.84
N GLY A 40 5.32 -14.81 -6.19
CA GLY A 40 3.97 -15.10 -6.66
C GLY A 40 3.96 -15.91 -7.96
N TYR A 41 4.92 -15.67 -8.86
CA TYR A 41 5.06 -16.44 -10.10
C TYR A 41 5.52 -17.87 -9.87
N ILE A 42 6.50 -18.09 -8.98
CA ILE A 42 6.95 -19.43 -8.59
C ILE A 42 5.80 -20.18 -7.89
N PHE A 43 5.11 -19.49 -6.98
CA PHE A 43 4.00 -20.07 -6.22
C PHE A 43 2.82 -20.43 -7.12
N SER A 44 2.49 -19.60 -8.12
CA SER A 44 1.41 -19.91 -9.06
C SER A 44 1.71 -21.12 -9.92
N GLY A 45 2.97 -21.32 -10.35
CA GLY A 45 3.39 -22.52 -11.06
C GLY A 45 3.18 -23.78 -10.22
N TRP A 46 3.68 -23.77 -8.97
CA TRP A 46 3.47 -24.87 -8.04
C TRP A 46 1.98 -25.12 -7.77
N PHE A 47 1.18 -24.07 -7.55
CA PHE A 47 -0.25 -24.16 -7.29
C PHE A 47 -1.04 -24.78 -8.46
N LEU A 48 -0.68 -24.43 -9.69
CA LEU A 48 -1.30 -24.99 -10.89
C LEU A 48 -0.91 -26.45 -11.12
N ASP A 49 0.34 -26.83 -10.83
CA ASP A 49 0.82 -28.22 -10.95
C ASP A 49 0.12 -29.17 -9.98
N GLN A 50 -0.27 -28.70 -8.80
CA GLN A 50 -1.04 -29.50 -7.84
C GLN A 50 -2.49 -29.78 -8.31
N GLY A 51 -2.96 -29.16 -9.39
CA GLY A 51 -4.29 -29.42 -9.95
C GLY A 51 -5.46 -28.92 -9.10
N PHE A 52 -5.23 -27.95 -8.19
CA PHE A 52 -6.28 -27.38 -7.34
C PHE A 52 -7.40 -26.67 -8.12
N VAL A 53 -7.12 -26.25 -9.36
CA VAL A 53 -8.07 -25.53 -10.21
C VAL A 53 -8.13 -26.22 -11.57
N TYR A 54 -9.34 -26.63 -11.96
CA TYR A 54 -9.57 -27.13 -13.31
C TYR A 54 -9.56 -25.97 -14.30
N ILE A 55 -8.56 -25.97 -15.20
CA ILE A 55 -8.47 -24.99 -16.28
C ILE A 55 -9.01 -25.63 -17.55
N PRO A 56 -10.13 -25.12 -18.12
CA PRO A 56 -10.66 -25.64 -19.37
C PRO A 56 -9.67 -25.41 -20.52
N ARG A 57 -9.53 -26.37 -21.44
CA ARG A 57 -8.54 -26.30 -22.53
C ARG A 57 -8.71 -25.07 -23.44
N PHE A 58 -9.91 -24.51 -23.51
CA PHE A 58 -10.20 -23.29 -24.28
C PHE A 58 -9.41 -22.07 -23.79
N SER A 59 -9.15 -21.93 -22.48
CA SER A 59 -8.37 -20.80 -21.95
C SER A 59 -6.86 -20.94 -22.19
N ILE A 60 -6.38 -22.13 -22.58
CA ILE A 60 -4.97 -22.41 -22.88
C ILE A 60 -4.67 -22.18 -24.37
N GLN A 61 -5.68 -22.30 -25.23
CA GLN A 61 -5.53 -22.15 -26.67
C GLN A 61 -6.15 -20.83 -27.14
N ILE A 62 -5.46 -19.72 -26.85
CA ILE A 62 -5.84 -18.41 -27.37
C ILE A 62 -5.22 -18.28 -28.78
N PRO A 63 -6.03 -18.22 -29.86
CA PRO A 63 -5.54 -18.24 -31.23
C PRO A 63 -4.68 -17.02 -31.60
N LEU A 64 -4.78 -15.94 -30.83
CA LEU A 64 -4.07 -14.69 -31.06
C LEU A 64 -2.59 -14.72 -30.62
N ILE A 65 -2.21 -15.64 -29.73
CA ILE A 65 -0.87 -15.68 -29.10
C ILE A 65 -0.41 -17.14 -28.94
N THR A 66 -0.31 -17.86 -30.05
CA THR A 66 0.16 -19.26 -30.06
C THR A 66 1.66 -19.38 -29.74
N THR A 67 2.42 -18.30 -29.89
CA THR A 67 3.89 -18.28 -29.74
C THR A 67 4.36 -18.34 -28.28
N ILE A 68 3.55 -17.89 -27.32
CA ILE A 68 3.96 -17.73 -25.90
C ILE A 68 3.43 -18.88 -25.01
N GLY A 69 2.58 -19.76 -25.54
CA GLY A 69 1.97 -20.86 -24.79
C GLY A 69 0.94 -20.34 -23.78
N GLY A 70 -0.36 -20.61 -24.00
CA GLY A 70 -1.40 -20.04 -23.14
C GLY A 70 -1.34 -20.46 -21.67
N TYR A 71 -0.59 -21.52 -21.33
CA TYR A 71 -0.29 -21.88 -19.95
C TYR A 71 0.46 -20.76 -19.20
N VAL A 72 1.40 -20.07 -19.85
CA VAL A 72 2.16 -18.96 -19.24
C VAL A 72 1.25 -17.78 -18.90
N ILE A 73 0.26 -17.51 -19.76
CA ILE A 73 -0.72 -16.44 -19.53
C ILE A 73 -1.58 -16.77 -18.31
N VAL A 74 -2.08 -18.01 -18.22
CA VAL A 74 -2.87 -18.45 -17.07
C VAL A 74 -2.02 -18.38 -15.79
N GLN A 75 -0.78 -18.84 -15.83
CA GLN A 75 0.15 -18.76 -14.70
C GLN A 75 0.42 -17.31 -14.26
N LEU A 76 0.57 -16.38 -15.21
CA LEU A 76 0.74 -14.96 -14.93
C LEU A 76 -0.51 -14.37 -14.29
N VAL A 77 -1.71 -14.65 -14.81
CA VAL A 77 -2.97 -14.18 -14.23
C VAL A 77 -3.13 -14.69 -12.79
N VAL A 78 -2.86 -15.98 -12.56
CA VAL A 78 -2.93 -16.58 -11.22
C VAL A 78 -1.89 -15.95 -10.29
N SER A 79 -0.65 -15.74 -10.75
CA SER A 79 0.37 -15.05 -9.94
C SER A 79 -0.03 -13.63 -9.56
N PHE A 80 -0.67 -12.90 -10.48
CA PHE A 80 -1.14 -11.55 -10.24
C PHE A 80 -2.27 -11.51 -9.20
N LEU A 81 -3.20 -12.46 -9.25
CA LEU A 81 -4.23 -12.63 -8.22
C LEU A 81 -3.61 -12.91 -6.84
N PHE A 82 -2.62 -13.81 -6.76
CA PHE A 82 -1.90 -14.07 -5.52
C PHE A 82 -1.13 -12.85 -5.01
N MET A 83 -0.56 -12.05 -5.91
CA MET A 83 0.12 -10.80 -5.55
C MET A 83 -0.86 -9.81 -4.89
N ILE A 84 -2.04 -9.59 -5.50
CA ILE A 84 -3.08 -8.72 -4.93
C ILE A 84 -3.53 -9.25 -3.58
N PHE A 85 -3.79 -10.55 -3.48
CA PHE A 85 -4.23 -11.18 -2.24
C PHE A 85 -3.19 -11.05 -1.12
N SER A 86 -1.92 -11.31 -1.43
CA SER A 86 -0.81 -11.16 -0.48
C SER A 86 -0.63 -9.72 -0.01
N TYR A 87 -0.75 -8.76 -0.94
CA TYR A 87 -0.72 -7.34 -0.59
C TYR A 87 -1.89 -6.93 0.31
N ALA A 88 -3.10 -7.44 0.03
CA ALA A 88 -4.27 -7.17 0.84
C ALA A 88 -4.11 -7.70 2.28
N ILE A 89 -3.58 -8.92 2.43
CA ILE A 89 -3.27 -9.50 3.75
C ILE A 89 -2.22 -8.68 4.48
N MET A 90 -1.11 -8.34 3.81
CA MET A 90 -0.06 -7.51 4.41
C MET A 90 -0.58 -6.15 4.86
N SER A 91 -1.43 -5.51 4.05
CA SER A 91 -2.09 -4.25 4.38
C SER A 91 -3.00 -4.39 5.60
N ALA A 92 -3.79 -5.47 5.68
CA ALA A 92 -4.65 -5.75 6.82
C ALA A 92 -3.84 -5.98 8.11
N ILE A 93 -2.76 -6.77 8.03
CA ILE A 93 -1.84 -7.00 9.16
C ILE A 93 -1.22 -5.67 9.61
N TYR A 94 -0.76 -4.85 8.67
CA TYR A 94 -0.19 -3.55 8.97
C TYR A 94 -1.19 -2.63 9.67
N ALA A 95 -2.43 -2.57 9.19
CA ALA A 95 -3.50 -1.78 9.81
C ALA A 95 -3.86 -2.26 11.22
N MET A 96 -3.81 -3.58 11.47
CA MET A 96 -4.03 -4.14 12.81
C MET A 96 -2.86 -3.86 13.75
N ALA A 97 -1.61 -3.98 13.28
CA ALA A 97 -0.41 -3.75 14.08
C ALA A 97 -0.17 -2.26 14.39
N PHE A 98 -0.53 -1.38 13.46
CA PHE A 98 -0.34 0.07 13.56
C PHE A 98 -1.68 0.77 13.36
N PRO A 99 -2.55 0.80 14.39
CA PRO A 99 -3.80 1.53 14.31
C PRO A 99 -3.53 3.01 14.03
N VAL A 100 -4.41 3.64 13.24
CA VAL A 100 -4.28 5.05 12.86
C VAL A 100 -4.24 5.91 14.11
N GLN A 101 -3.09 6.53 14.36
CA GLN A 101 -2.97 7.52 15.43
C GLN A 101 -3.66 8.81 14.96
N LEU A 102 -4.68 9.22 15.72
CA LEU A 102 -5.33 10.52 15.54
C LEU A 102 -4.26 11.61 15.62
N GLY A 103 -4.18 12.44 14.57
CA GLY A 103 -3.19 13.50 14.53
C GLY A 103 -3.45 14.56 15.60
N GLU A 104 -2.46 15.39 15.91
CA GLU A 104 -2.60 16.51 16.84
C GLU A 104 -3.75 17.47 16.48
N THR A 105 -4.17 17.48 15.21
CA THR A 105 -5.32 18.25 14.69
C THR A 105 -6.69 17.71 15.14
N ASP A 106 -6.79 16.43 15.53
CA ASP A 106 -8.03 15.81 16.04
C ASP A 106 -8.19 15.99 17.57
N SER A 107 -7.20 16.59 18.23
CA SER A 107 -7.35 16.98 19.63
C SER A 107 -8.30 18.19 19.73
N PRO A 108 -9.33 18.15 20.60
CA PRO A 108 -10.27 19.26 20.74
C PRO A 108 -9.49 20.52 21.15
N PRO A 109 -9.78 21.69 20.55
CA PRO A 109 -9.00 22.90 20.76
C PRO A 109 -8.94 23.24 22.25
N LEU A 110 -7.72 23.40 22.78
CA LEU A 110 -7.47 23.79 24.16
C LEU A 110 -8.24 25.10 24.45
N LYS A 111 -9.30 25.03 25.26
CA LYS A 111 -10.06 26.20 25.67
C LYS A 111 -9.14 27.12 26.48
N ARG A 112 -8.75 28.24 25.88
CA ARG A 112 -7.93 29.27 26.53
C ARG A 112 -8.63 29.71 27.81
N GLN A 113 -8.06 29.36 28.98
CA GLN A 113 -8.53 29.89 30.26
C GLN A 113 -8.45 31.41 30.19
N LYS A 114 -9.60 32.09 30.30
CA LYS A 114 -9.64 33.54 30.41
C LYS A 114 -8.93 33.91 31.71
N SER A 115 -7.73 34.49 31.61
CA SER A 115 -7.01 35.05 32.75
C SER A 115 -7.94 36.02 33.48
N LYS A 116 -8.34 35.68 34.71
CA LYS A 116 -9.09 36.58 35.58
C LYS A 116 -8.15 37.73 35.93
N LYS A 117 -8.32 38.86 35.24
CA LYS A 117 -7.70 40.13 35.62
C LYS A 117 -8.22 40.50 37.01
N LYS A 118 -7.38 40.30 38.04
CA LYS A 118 -7.63 40.79 39.40
C LYS A 118 -7.72 42.32 39.30
N ARG A 119 -8.86 42.86 39.74
CA ARG A 119 -9.14 44.28 39.84
C ARG A 119 -8.53 44.83 41.12
#